data_AF-A0A920H793-F1
#
_entry.id   AF-A0A920H793-F1
#
_cell.length_a   1.000
_cell.length_b   1.000
_cell.length_c   1.000
_cell.angle_alpha   90.00
_cell.angle_beta   90.00
_cell.angle_gamma   90.00
#
_symmetry.space_group_name_H-M   'P 1'
#
loop_
_entity.id
_entity.type
_entity.pdbx_description
1 polymer ?
#
loop_
_entity_poly.entity_id
_entity_poly.type
_entity_poly.pdbx_seq_one_letter_code
_entity_poly.pdbx_strand_id
1 'polypeptide(L)'
;MKRDLYTSSIGVYQPAEVFNEDDVWSTHPSANDLFAGWAKEWVNFKLSYEIQYGWDKISIVRPANVYGPYDNFDPENAMVIPSLINRAISGRGHLRYGVMDLRFEISYILRTLQWE
;
A
#
# COMPACT_ATOMS: atom_id res chain seq x y z
N MET A 1 -18.28 5.48 -21.81
CA MET A 1 -17.60 5.86 -20.55
C MET A 1 -16.56 4.82 -20.19
N LYS A 2 -15.34 5.26 -19.86
CA LYS A 2 -14.21 4.40 -19.46
C LYS A 2 -14.38 3.98 -17.98
N ARG A 3 -13.68 2.91 -17.58
CA ARG A 3 -13.59 2.46 -16.18
C ARG A 3 -12.29 3.03 -15.60
N ASP A 4 -12.37 3.54 -14.38
CA ASP A 4 -11.23 4.15 -13.71
C ASP A 4 -10.87 3.34 -12.46
N LEU A 5 -9.58 3.01 -12.33
CA LEU A 5 -9.03 2.30 -11.20
C LEU A 5 -8.06 3.22 -10.47
N TYR A 6 -8.29 3.42 -9.17
CA TYR A 6 -7.41 4.21 -8.32
C TYR A 6 -6.74 3.34 -7.27
N THR A 7 -5.44 3.53 -7.11
CA THR A 7 -4.63 2.86 -6.10
C THR A 7 -4.44 3.78 -4.89
N SER A 8 -5.07 3.44 -3.78
CA SER A 8 -4.84 4.04 -2.47
C SER A 8 -3.84 3.17 -1.69
N SER A 9 -3.91 3.11 -0.36
CA SER A 9 -2.97 2.33 0.47
C SER A 9 -3.63 1.90 1.76
N ILE A 10 -3.11 0.84 2.39
CA ILE A 10 -3.48 0.48 3.77
C ILE A 10 -3.05 1.54 4.79
N GLY A 11 -2.12 2.43 4.44
CA GLY A 11 -1.70 3.57 5.28
C GLY A 11 -2.77 4.65 5.50
N VAL A 12 -3.99 4.48 4.96
CA VAL A 12 -5.13 5.34 5.29
C VAL A 12 -5.83 4.92 6.58
N TYR A 13 -5.64 3.68 7.03
CA TYR A 13 -6.30 3.19 8.23
C TYR A 13 -5.53 3.57 9.49
N GLN A 14 -6.28 3.70 10.60
CA GLN A 14 -5.68 3.71 11.92
C GLN A 14 -5.04 2.35 12.24
N PRO A 15 -3.91 2.30 12.97
CA PRO A 15 -3.32 1.04 13.39
C PRO A 15 -4.32 0.15 14.17
N ALA A 16 -4.58 -1.04 13.64
CA ALA A 16 -5.46 -2.05 14.21
C ALA A 16 -4.92 -3.46 13.88
N GLU A 17 -5.41 -4.49 14.58
CA GLU A 17 -5.06 -5.88 14.25
C GLU A 17 -5.76 -6.38 12.98
N VAL A 18 -6.97 -5.88 12.72
CA VAL A 18 -7.78 -6.19 11.55
C VAL A 18 -8.29 -4.88 10.98
N PHE A 19 -8.09 -4.69 9.67
CA PHE A 19 -8.55 -3.51 8.95
C PHE A 19 -9.91 -3.79 8.31
N ASN A 20 -10.88 -2.91 8.52
CA ASN A 20 -12.18 -2.96 7.85
C ASN A 20 -12.35 -1.74 6.94
N GLU A 21 -12.86 -1.92 5.72
CA GLU A 21 -13.01 -0.86 4.74
C GLU A 21 -13.87 0.33 5.21
N ASP A 22 -14.86 0.08 6.07
CA ASP A 22 -15.77 1.11 6.58
C ASP A 22 -15.09 2.05 7.60
N ASP A 23 -14.00 1.61 8.23
CA ASP A 23 -13.29 2.36 9.27
C ASP A 23 -12.58 3.61 8.72
N VAL A 24 -12.33 3.68 7.41
CA VAL A 24 -11.70 4.85 6.75
C VAL A 24 -12.43 6.15 7.04
N TRP A 25 -13.76 6.10 7.16
CA TRP A 25 -14.57 7.32 7.35
C TRP A 25 -14.61 7.80 8.80
N SER A 26 -14.24 6.92 9.73
CA SER A 26 -14.43 7.14 11.17
C SER A 26 -13.13 7.31 11.93
N THR A 27 -11.99 7.00 11.29
CA THR A 27 -10.67 6.95 11.92
C THR A 27 -9.68 7.84 11.16
N HIS A 28 -8.49 8.00 11.73
CA HIS A 28 -7.41 8.76 11.09
C HIS A 28 -6.16 7.90 10.95
N PRO A 29 -5.33 8.16 9.92
CA PRO A 29 -4.07 7.46 9.74
C PRO A 29 -3.15 7.61 10.96
N SER A 30 -2.18 6.70 11.05
CA SER A 30 -1.11 6.79 12.04
C SER A 30 -0.36 8.13 11.93
N ALA A 31 0.20 8.63 13.03
CA ALA A 31 0.95 9.89 13.01
C ALA A 31 2.14 9.87 12.03
N ASN A 32 2.73 8.71 11.79
CA ASN A 32 3.83 8.53 10.84
C ASN A 32 3.35 8.59 9.38
N ASP A 33 2.10 8.17 9.13
CA ASP A 33 1.53 8.07 7.80
C ASP A 33 0.56 9.21 7.49
N LEU A 34 0.35 10.14 8.42
CA LEU A 34 -0.73 11.14 8.37
C LEU A 34 -0.82 11.87 7.03
N PHE A 35 0.30 12.43 6.56
CA PHE A 35 0.31 13.20 5.31
C PHE A 35 0.04 12.34 4.07
N ALA A 36 0.67 11.17 4.00
CA ALA A 36 0.51 10.26 2.86
C ALA A 36 -0.87 9.58 2.85
N GLY A 37 -1.38 9.23 4.03
CA GLY A 37 -2.71 8.68 4.27
C GLY A 37 -3.78 9.66 3.85
N TRP A 38 -3.73 10.91 4.35
CA TRP A 38 -4.66 11.96 3.95
C TRP A 38 -4.66 12.18 2.44
N ALA A 39 -3.49 12.33 1.82
CA ALA A 39 -3.39 12.49 0.37
C ALA A 39 -4.08 11.37 -0.41
N LYS A 40 -4.02 10.13 0.09
CA LYS A 40 -4.64 8.95 -0.52
C LYS A 40 -6.11 8.76 -0.13
N GLU A 41 -6.57 9.37 0.96
CA GLU A 41 -8.00 9.46 1.32
C GLU A 41 -8.76 10.41 0.40
N TRP A 42 -8.12 11.49 -0.09
CA TRP A 42 -8.75 12.42 -1.03
C TRP A 42 -9.29 11.73 -2.30
N VAL A 43 -8.74 10.58 -2.67
CA VAL A 43 -9.23 9.75 -3.78
C VAL A 43 -10.69 9.32 -3.55
N ASN A 44 -11.14 9.16 -2.30
CA ASN A 44 -12.51 8.78 -1.98
C ASN A 44 -13.54 9.82 -2.43
N PHE A 45 -13.17 11.10 -2.57
CA PHE A 45 -14.06 12.10 -3.17
C PHE A 45 -14.44 11.76 -4.61
N LYS A 46 -13.71 10.88 -5.31
CA LYS A 46 -14.10 10.41 -6.63
C LYS A 46 -15.40 9.61 -6.63
N LEU A 47 -15.80 9.01 -5.51
CA LEU A 47 -17.12 8.39 -5.35
C LEU A 47 -18.26 9.42 -5.50
N SER A 48 -18.02 10.72 -5.26
CA SER A 48 -19.04 11.76 -5.51
C SER A 48 -19.43 11.91 -6.98
N TYR A 49 -18.58 11.47 -7.92
CA TYR A 49 -18.90 11.47 -9.35
C TYR A 49 -20.01 10.47 -9.68
N GLU A 50 -20.16 9.42 -8.88
CA GLU A 50 -21.29 8.50 -8.99
C GLU A 50 -22.61 9.24 -8.70
N ILE A 51 -22.66 10.01 -7.61
CA ILE A 51 -23.86 10.77 -7.22
C ILE A 51 -24.13 11.91 -8.22
N GLN A 52 -23.09 12.63 -8.67
CA GLN A 52 -23.25 13.81 -9.51
C GLN A 52 -23.56 13.48 -10.98
N TYR A 53 -22.92 12.43 -11.52
CA TYR A 53 -22.96 12.11 -12.96
C TYR A 53 -23.47 10.70 -13.28
N GLY A 54 -23.88 9.93 -12.26
CA GLY A 54 -24.26 8.52 -12.44
C GLY A 54 -23.10 7.65 -12.89
N TRP A 55 -21.85 8.05 -12.60
CA TRP A 55 -20.65 7.34 -13.04
C TRP A 55 -20.19 6.30 -12.00
N ASP A 56 -20.74 5.09 -12.11
CA ASP A 56 -20.52 3.93 -11.23
C ASP A 56 -19.29 3.07 -11.57
N LYS A 57 -18.40 3.56 -12.43
CA LYS A 57 -17.27 2.78 -12.98
C LYS A 57 -15.92 3.14 -12.37
N ILE A 58 -15.94 3.56 -11.11
CA ILE A 58 -14.75 3.95 -10.35
C ILE A 58 -14.50 2.86 -9.31
N SER A 59 -13.29 2.30 -9.31
CA SER A 59 -12.88 1.31 -8.30
C SER A 59 -11.64 1.81 -7.57
N ILE A 60 -11.64 1.70 -6.24
CA ILE A 60 -10.52 2.11 -5.39
C ILE A 60 -9.96 0.86 -4.72
N VAL A 61 -8.65 0.61 -4.88
CA VAL A 61 -7.94 -0.54 -4.29
C VAL A 61 -6.90 -0.06 -3.30
N ARG A 62 -6.82 -0.70 -2.13
CA ARG A 62 -5.89 -0.35 -1.04
C ARG A 62 -4.94 -1.53 -0.77
N PRO A 63 -3.87 -1.68 -1.56
CA PRO A 63 -2.95 -2.79 -1.34
C PRO A 63 -2.18 -2.64 -0.02
N ALA A 64 -1.98 -3.76 0.67
CA ALA A 64 -0.98 -3.91 1.72
C ALA A 64 0.40 -4.14 1.11
N ASN A 65 1.47 -3.72 1.81
CA ASN A 65 2.87 -3.73 1.36
C ASN A 65 3.16 -4.77 0.27
N VAL A 66 3.31 -4.29 -0.97
CA VAL A 66 3.43 -5.14 -2.14
C VAL A 66 4.90 -5.38 -2.44
N TYR A 67 5.28 -6.62 -2.79
CA TYR A 67 6.62 -6.96 -3.28
C TYR A 67 6.54 -7.95 -4.45
N GLY A 68 7.57 -7.99 -5.29
CA GLY A 68 7.59 -8.93 -6.40
C GLY A 68 8.79 -8.79 -7.34
N PRO A 69 8.76 -9.51 -8.47
CA PRO A 69 9.69 -9.25 -9.58
C PRO A 69 9.59 -7.79 -10.04
N TYR A 70 10.72 -7.17 -10.36
CA TYR A 70 10.84 -5.75 -10.76
C TYR A 70 10.62 -4.70 -9.66
N ASP A 71 10.59 -5.10 -8.39
CA ASP A 71 10.60 -4.17 -7.27
C ASP A 71 11.94 -3.39 -7.20
N ASN A 72 11.97 -2.33 -6.37
CA ASN A 72 13.19 -1.57 -6.14
C ASN A 72 14.13 -2.33 -5.18
N PHE A 73 15.24 -2.84 -5.69
CA PHE A 73 16.28 -3.54 -4.91
C PHE A 73 17.50 -2.65 -4.58
N ASP A 74 17.43 -1.35 -4.87
CA ASP A 74 18.49 -0.39 -4.52
C ASP A 74 18.71 -0.36 -3.00
N PRO A 75 19.92 -0.67 -2.49
CA PRO A 75 20.20 -0.68 -1.06
C PRO A 75 19.89 0.61 -0.29
N GLU A 76 19.86 1.76 -0.96
CA GLU A 76 19.66 3.06 -0.30
C GLU A 76 18.18 3.41 -0.08
N ASN A 77 17.29 2.96 -0.98
CA ASN A 77 15.87 3.35 -1.00
C ASN A 77 14.90 2.18 -1.15
N ALA A 78 15.40 0.95 -1.10
CA ALA A 78 14.57 -0.24 -1.18
C ALA A 78 13.62 -0.35 0.01
N MET A 79 12.42 -0.87 -0.25
CA MET A 79 11.48 -1.23 0.80
C MET A 79 12.03 -2.41 1.63
N VAL A 80 11.38 -2.69 2.75
CA VAL A 80 11.85 -3.66 3.75
C VAL A 80 12.08 -5.05 3.13
N ILE A 81 11.15 -5.57 2.33
CA ILE A 81 11.26 -6.92 1.75
C ILE A 81 12.39 -7.03 0.71
N PRO A 82 12.47 -6.16 -0.32
CA PRO A 82 13.62 -6.15 -1.24
C PRO A 82 14.96 -5.97 -0.52
N SER A 83 15.03 -5.13 0.51
CA SER A 83 16.22 -4.92 1.33
C SER A 83 16.66 -6.19 2.05
N LEU A 84 15.71 -6.92 2.63
CA LEU A 84 15.98 -8.21 3.30
C LEU A 84 16.47 -9.27 2.31
N ILE A 85 15.83 -9.36 1.13
CA ILE A 85 16.24 -10.28 0.06
C ILE A 85 17.67 -9.97 -0.40
N ASN A 86 17.96 -8.71 -0.71
CA ASN A 86 19.29 -8.28 -1.14
C ASN A 86 20.35 -8.62 -0.09
N ARG A 87 20.08 -8.35 1.21
CA ARG A 87 21.01 -8.68 2.30
C ARG A 87 21.22 -10.19 2.51
N ALA A 88 20.19 -11.01 2.32
CA ALA A 88 20.30 -12.46 2.39
C ALA A 88 21.20 -13.01 1.27
N ILE A 89 21.06 -12.47 0.06
CA ILE A 89 21.89 -12.83 -1.10
C ILE A 89 23.33 -12.29 -0.96
N SER A 90 23.49 -11.07 -0.43
CA SER A 90 24.80 -10.40 -0.32
C SER A 90 25.69 -10.93 0.82
N GLY A 91 25.26 -11.96 1.57
CA GLY A 91 26.07 -12.59 2.62
C GLY A 91 26.39 -11.72 3.85
N ARG A 92 25.69 -10.58 4.05
CA ARG A 92 25.94 -9.68 5.20
C ARG A 92 25.23 -10.23 6.45
N GLY A 93 25.85 -11.22 7.08
CA GLY A 93 25.36 -11.93 8.26
C GLY A 93 25.39 -11.09 9.54
N HIS A 94 24.38 -10.24 9.75
CA HIS A 94 23.80 -9.93 11.06
C HIS A 94 22.56 -9.04 10.88
N LEU A 95 21.37 -9.50 11.25
CA LEU A 95 20.15 -8.68 11.23
C LEU A 95 20.17 -7.69 12.42
N ARG A 96 20.73 -6.49 12.22
CA ARG A 96 20.49 -5.36 13.13
C ARG A 96 19.28 -4.57 12.65
N TYR A 97 18.10 -5.08 12.95
CA TYR A 97 16.95 -4.23 13.24
C TYR A 97 16.78 -4.33 14.74
N GLY A 98 16.67 -3.20 15.46
CA GLY A 98 16.34 -3.26 16.89
C GLY A 98 15.10 -4.14 17.05
N VAL A 99 15.06 -4.98 18.09
CA VAL A 99 13.97 -5.94 18.31
C VAL A 99 12.65 -5.17 18.30
N MET A 100 11.98 -5.18 17.15
CA MET A 100 10.69 -4.55 16.90
C MET A 100 9.81 -5.68 16.41
N ASP A 101 8.86 -6.08 17.25
CA ASP A 101 7.81 -7.02 16.89
C ASP A 101 6.85 -6.31 15.93
N LEU A 102 7.25 -6.24 14.66
CA LEU A 102 6.47 -5.61 13.60
C LEU A 102 5.71 -6.69 12.84
N ARG A 103 4.38 -6.61 12.90
CA ARG A 103 3.48 -7.43 12.09
C ARG A 103 3.09 -6.63 10.87
N PHE A 104 3.44 -7.14 9.69
CA PHE A 104 3.04 -6.55 8.41
C PHE A 104 2.26 -7.58 7.61
N GLU A 105 1.16 -7.15 7.01
CA GLU A 105 0.54 -7.88 5.91
C GLU A 105 1.27 -7.53 4.61
N ILE A 106 1.61 -8.55 3.82
CA ILE A 106 2.47 -8.41 2.64
C ILE A 106 1.80 -9.13 1.47
N SER A 107 1.70 -8.44 0.33
CA SER A 107 1.13 -8.98 -0.91
C SER A 107 2.22 -9.29 -1.93
N TYR A 108 2.23 -10.51 -2.49
CA TYR A 108 3.16 -10.89 -3.56
C TYR A 108 2.56 -10.71 -4.95
N ILE A 109 3.27 -10.05 -5.86
CA ILE A 109 2.88 -9.95 -7.27
C ILE A 109 3.34 -11.20 -8.01
N LEU A 110 2.37 -12.07 -8.37
CA LEU A 110 2.63 -13.31 -9.10
C LEU A 110 2.85 -13.11 -10.61
N ARG A 111 2.40 -12.00 -11.19
CA ARG A 111 2.58 -11.67 -12.62
C ARG A 111 2.22 -10.21 -12.90
N THR A 112 3.12 -9.44 -13.50
CA THR A 112 2.73 -8.22 -14.23
C THR A 112 2.13 -8.67 -15.56
N LEU A 113 0.85 -8.36 -15.81
CA LEU A 113 0.31 -8.42 -17.17
C LEU A 113 1.06 -7.35 -17.97
N GLN A 114 2.08 -7.77 -18.73
CA GLN A 114 2.61 -6.95 -19.81
C GLN A 114 1.48 -6.82 -20.84
N TRP A 115 0.94 -5.62 -20.98
CA TRP A 115 0.06 -5.29 -22.08
C TRP A 115 0.96 -5.05 -23.30
N GLU A 116 0.98 -6.01 -24.22
CA GLU A 116 1.41 -5.79 -25.61
C GLU A 116 0.33 -5.04 -26.39
#